data_AF-A0A1Q8CLK7-F1
#
_entry.id   AF-A0A1Q8CLK7-F1
#
_cell.length_a   1.000
_cell.length_b   1.000
_cell.length_c   1.000
_cell.angle_alpha   90.00
_cell.angle_beta   90.00
_cell.angle_gamma   90.00
#
_symmetry.space_group_name_H-M   'P 1'
#
loop_
_entity.id
_entity.type
_entity.pdbx_description
1 polymer ?
#
loop_
_entity_poly.entity_id
_entity_poly.type
_entity_poly.pdbx_seq_one_letter_code
_entity_poly.pdbx_strand_id
1 'polypeptide(L)'
;MKSSELTIGEVAGHFSLPTHVLRHWESVGLLEPARVYGSRRRFTPADLYRVAAILRAKEAGLSLADIRTMFAASGPGTRREVLTRHHETLTTRIASLTAAKALLETALSCEHEDLATCPHFQGHLKDLYSL
;
A
#
# COMPACT_ATOMS: atom_id res chain seq x y z
N MET A 1 -5.39 -29.58 -13.16
CA MET A 1 -5.06 -28.20 -13.58
C MET A 1 -3.56 -28.02 -13.37
N LYS A 2 -2.73 -27.94 -14.41
CA LYS A 2 -1.27 -27.77 -14.24
C LYS A 2 -1.05 -26.39 -13.62
N SER A 3 -0.60 -26.33 -12.36
CA SER A 3 -0.12 -25.09 -11.76
C SER A 3 1.07 -24.63 -12.61
N SER A 4 0.89 -23.59 -13.41
CA SER A 4 1.96 -23.02 -14.23
C SER A 4 2.90 -22.27 -13.31
N GLU A 5 3.91 -22.99 -12.80
CA GLU A 5 4.94 -22.40 -11.97
C GLU A 5 5.79 -21.42 -12.78
N LEU A 6 5.83 -20.16 -12.35
CA LEU A 6 6.60 -19.12 -13.02
C LEU A 6 8.03 -19.04 -12.49
N THR A 7 8.95 -18.64 -13.35
CA THR A 7 10.31 -18.27 -12.98
C THR A 7 10.35 -16.89 -12.31
N ILE A 8 11.44 -16.58 -11.61
CA ILE A 8 11.63 -15.24 -11.02
C ILE A 8 11.60 -14.11 -12.06
N GLY A 9 12.03 -14.38 -13.30
CA GLY A 9 12.04 -13.41 -14.39
C GLY A 9 10.62 -13.11 -14.89
N GLU A 10 9.79 -14.15 -15.02
CA GLU A 10 8.38 -13.98 -15.42
C GLU A 10 7.58 -13.22 -14.35
N VAL A 11 7.77 -13.54 -13.07
CA VAL A 11 7.12 -12.79 -11.97
C VAL A 11 7.62 -11.35 -11.91
N ALA A 12 8.93 -11.14 -12.04
CA ALA A 12 9.53 -9.81 -12.11
C ALA A 12 8.92 -8.98 -13.25
N GLY A 13 8.83 -9.56 -14.46
CA GLY A 13 8.21 -8.91 -15.62
C GLY A 13 6.73 -8.62 -15.40
N HIS A 14 5.98 -9.58 -14.83
CA HIS A 14 4.55 -9.42 -14.59
C HIS A 14 4.22 -8.25 -13.64
N PHE A 15 5.06 -8.04 -12.62
CA PHE A 15 4.88 -6.97 -11.63
C PHE A 15 5.74 -5.73 -11.90
N SER A 16 6.46 -5.67 -13.03
CA SER A 16 7.40 -4.60 -13.35
C SER A 16 8.43 -4.35 -12.23
N LEU A 17 8.92 -5.43 -11.61
CA LEU A 17 9.88 -5.39 -10.51
C LEU A 17 11.26 -5.87 -10.97
N PRO A 18 12.36 -5.28 -10.47
CA PRO A 18 13.66 -5.90 -10.59
C PRO A 18 13.69 -7.26 -9.86
N THR A 19 14.32 -8.27 -10.46
CA THR A 19 14.42 -9.61 -9.85
C THR A 19 15.08 -9.60 -8.46
N HIS A 20 15.99 -8.66 -8.19
CA HIS A 20 16.63 -8.52 -6.88
C HIS A 20 15.63 -8.14 -5.76
N VAL A 21 14.52 -7.48 -6.09
CA VAL A 21 13.45 -7.15 -5.11
C VAL A 21 12.77 -8.43 -4.65
N LEU A 22 12.44 -9.34 -5.57
CA LEU A 22 11.85 -10.64 -5.23
C LEU A 22 12.83 -11.49 -4.40
N ARG A 23 14.13 -11.45 -4.71
CA ARG A 23 15.17 -12.12 -3.90
C ARG A 23 15.28 -11.51 -2.50
N HIS A 24 15.20 -10.19 -2.41
CA HIS A 24 15.21 -9.52 -1.12
C HIS A 24 13.99 -9.91 -0.29
N TRP A 25 12.79 -9.93 -0.86
CA TRP A 25 11.58 -10.37 -0.17
C TRP A 25 11.65 -11.82 0.29
N GLU A 26 12.20 -12.73 -0.52
CA GLU A 26 12.51 -14.09 -0.07
C GLU A 26 13.50 -14.07 1.11
N SER A 27 14.59 -13.30 1.03
CA SER A 27 15.60 -13.23 2.11
C SER A 27 15.06 -12.71 3.44
N VAL A 28 14.03 -11.87 3.43
CA VAL A 28 13.37 -11.36 4.64
C VAL A 28 12.13 -12.15 5.05
N GLY A 29 11.92 -13.35 4.48
CA GLY A 29 10.84 -14.27 4.81
C GLY A 29 9.45 -13.84 4.32
N LEU A 30 9.39 -12.93 3.35
CA LEU A 30 8.13 -12.50 2.74
C LEU A 30 7.69 -13.38 1.58
N LEU A 31 8.58 -14.18 1.00
CA LEU A 31 8.27 -15.13 -0.06
C LEU A 31 9.01 -16.44 0.20
N GLU A 32 8.37 -17.56 -0.10
CA GLU A 32 8.96 -18.90 0.05
C GLU A 32 8.67 -19.73 -1.21
N PRO A 33 9.16 -19.31 -2.40
CA PRO A 33 8.86 -20.00 -3.64
C PRO A 33 9.45 -21.42 -3.64
N ALA A 34 8.74 -22.36 -4.27
CA ALA A 34 9.21 -23.71 -4.45
C ALA A 34 10.51 -23.76 -5.27
N ARG A 35 11.27 -24.86 -5.13
CA ARG A 35 12.52 -25.08 -5.87
C ARG A 35 12.41 -26.37 -6.67
N VAL A 36 12.64 -26.26 -7.97
CA VAL A 36 12.62 -27.40 -8.90
C VAL A 36 14.05 -27.72 -9.35
N TYR A 37 14.40 -29.01 -9.36
CA TYR A 37 15.72 -29.56 -9.70
C TYR A 37 16.88 -28.80 -9.04
N GLY A 38 16.80 -28.62 -7.71
CA GLY A 38 17.94 -28.27 -6.86
C GLY A 38 18.37 -26.79 -6.82
N SER A 39 17.84 -25.88 -7.64
CA SER A 39 18.28 -24.47 -7.55
C SER A 39 17.33 -23.40 -8.12
N ARG A 40 16.41 -23.75 -9.02
CA ARG A 40 15.60 -22.74 -9.72
C ARG A 40 14.28 -22.51 -8.99
N ARG A 41 14.04 -21.25 -8.61
CA ARG A 41 12.79 -20.80 -7.98
C ARG A 41 11.62 -20.98 -8.93
N ARG A 42 10.50 -21.38 -8.36
CA ARG A 42 9.22 -21.60 -9.03
C ARG A 42 8.13 -20.99 -8.17
N PHE A 43 7.46 -20.00 -8.76
CA PHE A 43 6.43 -19.21 -8.12
C PHE A 43 5.07 -19.77 -8.52
N THR A 44 4.27 -20.09 -7.52
CA THR A 44 2.90 -20.57 -7.66
C THR A 44 1.93 -19.39 -7.73
N PRO A 45 0.67 -19.59 -8.15
CA PRO A 45 -0.36 -18.56 -8.07
C PRO A 45 -0.51 -17.93 -6.67
N ALA A 46 -0.26 -18.70 -5.60
CA ALA A 46 -0.28 -18.17 -4.23
C ALA A 46 0.87 -17.18 -3.96
N ASP A 47 2.06 -17.43 -4.53
CA ASP A 47 3.19 -16.50 -4.44
C ASP A 47 2.90 -15.21 -5.19
N LEU A 48 2.20 -15.29 -6.33
CA LEU A 48 1.78 -14.10 -7.09
C LEU A 48 0.81 -13.24 -6.29
N TYR A 49 -0.18 -13.86 -5.64
CA TYR A 49 -1.09 -13.15 -4.73
C TYR A 49 -0.31 -12.45 -3.61
N ARG A 50 0.69 -13.13 -3.04
CA ARG A 50 1.53 -12.58 -1.98
C ARG A 50 2.37 -11.40 -2.47
N VAL A 51 2.95 -11.48 -3.66
CA VAL A 51 3.66 -10.36 -4.31
C VAL A 51 2.72 -9.16 -4.51
N ALA A 52 1.52 -9.38 -5.04
CA ALA A 52 0.53 -8.32 -5.23
C ALA A 52 0.14 -7.65 -3.89
N ALA A 53 -0.06 -8.45 -2.85
CA ALA A 53 -0.39 -7.96 -1.52
C ALA A 53 0.77 -7.16 -0.88
N ILE A 54 2.03 -7.60 -1.04
CA ILE A 54 3.20 -6.84 -0.58
C ILE A 54 3.26 -5.48 -1.30
N LEU A 55 3.02 -5.43 -2.61
CA LEU A 55 3.01 -4.18 -3.37
C LEU A 55 1.96 -3.19 -2.86
N ARG A 56 0.71 -3.65 -2.71
CA ARG A 56 -0.37 -2.82 -2.19
C ARG A 56 -0.14 -2.34 -0.77
N ALA A 57 0.41 -3.20 0.08
CA ALA A 57 0.76 -2.81 1.44
C ALA A 57 1.88 -1.75 1.46
N LYS A 58 2.89 -1.87 0.59
CA LYS A 58 3.93 -0.84 0.47
C LYS A 58 3.38 0.49 -0.03
N GLU A 59 2.47 0.49 -1.00
CA GLU A 59 1.77 1.70 -1.47
C GLU A 59 0.97 2.38 -0.35
N ALA A 60 0.36 1.57 0.51
CA ALA A 60 -0.31 2.03 1.73
C ALA A 60 0.65 2.53 2.83
N GLY A 61 1.98 2.43 2.62
CA GLY A 61 2.99 2.90 3.55
C GLY A 61 3.36 1.92 4.66
N LEU A 62 3.00 0.63 4.52
CA LEU A 62 3.40 -0.40 5.46
C LEU A 62 4.89 -0.75 5.29
N SER A 63 5.58 -0.97 6.40
CA SER A 63 6.96 -1.47 6.36
C SER A 63 7.00 -2.95 5.99
N LEU A 64 8.14 -3.44 5.48
CA LEU A 64 8.31 -4.89 5.25
C LEU A 64 8.17 -5.71 6.56
N ALA A 65 8.44 -5.09 7.71
CA ALA A 65 8.25 -5.72 9.01
C ALA A 65 6.75 -5.89 9.34
N ASP A 66 5.94 -4.86 9.12
CA ASP A 66 4.48 -4.94 9.31
C ASP A 66 3.86 -5.98 8.38
N ILE A 67 4.27 -5.96 7.11
CA ILE A 67 3.80 -6.91 6.08
C ILE A 67 4.17 -8.33 6.48
N ARG A 68 5.37 -8.56 7.01
CA ARG A 68 5.77 -9.88 7.52
C ARG A 68 4.88 -10.30 8.68
N THR A 69 4.63 -9.42 9.65
CA THR A 69 3.73 -9.70 10.78
C THR A 69 2.32 -10.05 10.29
N MET A 70 1.79 -9.34 9.29
CA MET A 70 0.48 -9.65 8.71
C MET A 70 0.40 -11.08 8.16
N PHE A 71 1.44 -11.54 7.47
CA PHE A 71 1.48 -12.88 6.89
C PHE A 71 1.88 -13.98 7.88
N ALA A 72 2.78 -13.69 8.81
CA ALA A 72 3.36 -14.67 9.72
C ALA A 72 2.62 -14.78 11.06
N ALA A 73 1.65 -13.91 11.35
CA ALA A 73 0.89 -13.94 12.59
C ALA A 73 0.28 -15.33 12.84
N SER A 74 0.68 -15.95 13.95
CA SER A 74 0.26 -17.30 14.38
C SER A 74 -1.24 -17.39 14.75
N GLY A 75 -1.96 -16.26 14.71
CA GLY A 75 -3.41 -16.22 14.92
C GLY A 75 -4.04 -14.91 14.44
N PRO A 76 -5.38 -14.89 14.28
CA PRO A 76 -6.10 -13.72 13.76
C PRO A 76 -5.95 -12.45 14.60
N GLY A 77 -5.63 -12.54 15.90
CA GLY A 77 -5.52 -11.39 16.82
C GLY A 77 -4.39 -10.43 16.44
N THR A 78 -3.15 -10.91 16.38
CA THR A 78 -1.97 -10.10 16.03
C THR A 78 -2.08 -9.52 14.62
N ARG A 79 -2.63 -10.29 13.67
CA ARG A 79 -2.89 -9.79 12.30
C ARG A 79 -3.87 -8.62 12.32
N ARG A 80 -4.96 -8.73 13.08
CA ARG A 80 -5.97 -7.66 13.19
C ARG A 80 -5.39 -6.40 13.79
N GLU A 81 -4.57 -6.50 14.82
CA GLU A 81 -3.96 -5.32 15.44
C GLU A 81 -3.12 -4.49 14.45
N VAL A 82 -2.23 -5.15 13.70
CA VAL A 82 -1.40 -4.49 12.67
C VAL A 82 -2.29 -3.87 11.58
N LEU A 83 -3.27 -4.63 11.09
CA LEU A 83 -4.20 -4.15 10.07
C LEU A 83 -5.03 -2.95 10.54
N THR A 84 -5.54 -2.97 11.77
CA THR A 84 -6.34 -1.88 12.34
C THR A 84 -5.51 -0.61 12.46
N ARG A 85 -4.28 -0.70 12.98
CA ARG A 85 -3.37 0.45 13.11
C ARG A 85 -3.09 1.11 11.76
N HIS A 86 -2.81 0.30 10.73
CA HIS A 86 -2.57 0.83 9.39
C HIS A 86 -3.84 1.36 8.74
N HIS A 87 -4.99 0.70 8.97
CA HIS A 87 -6.28 1.19 8.53
C HIS A 87 -6.56 2.58 9.08
N GLU A 88 -6.41 2.80 10.40
CA GLU A 88 -6.58 4.11 11.03
C GLU A 88 -5.64 5.16 10.42
N THR A 89 -4.37 4.81 10.22
CA THR A 89 -3.38 5.70 9.58
C THR A 89 -3.82 6.10 8.16
N LEU A 90 -4.32 5.15 7.37
CA LEU A 90 -4.83 5.42 6.02
C LEU A 90 -6.09 6.29 6.06
N THR A 91 -7.02 6.00 6.96
CA THR A 91 -8.26 6.79 7.12
C THR A 91 -7.94 8.24 7.45
N THR A 92 -6.99 8.50 8.36
CA THR A 92 -6.54 9.86 8.68
C THR A 92 -5.93 10.57 7.46
N ARG A 93 -5.08 9.88 6.70
CA ARG A 93 -4.48 10.43 5.48
C ARG A 93 -5.52 10.74 4.40
N ILE A 94 -6.48 9.84 4.19
CA ILE A 94 -7.59 10.02 3.25
C ILE A 94 -8.43 11.24 3.65
N ALA A 95 -8.76 11.38 4.93
CA ALA A 95 -9.53 12.53 5.42
C ALA A 95 -8.79 13.85 5.14
N SER A 96 -7.49 13.91 5.44
CA SER A 96 -6.66 15.10 5.17
C SER A 96 -6.57 15.43 3.67
N LEU A 97 -6.31 14.44 2.82
CA LEU A 97 -6.25 14.64 1.37
C LEU A 97 -7.60 15.04 0.78
N THR A 98 -8.70 14.50 1.33
CA THR A 98 -10.07 14.87 0.90
C THR A 98 -10.38 16.31 1.28
N ALA A 99 -10.02 16.75 2.48
CA ALA A 99 -10.18 18.15 2.90
C ALA A 99 -9.35 19.11 2.02
N ALA A 100 -8.09 18.77 1.76
CA ALA A 100 -7.22 19.56 0.87
C ALA A 100 -7.79 19.63 -0.56
N LYS A 101 -8.28 18.51 -1.10
CA LYS A 101 -8.94 18.48 -2.41
C LYS A 101 -10.17 19.40 -2.45
N ALA A 102 -11.04 19.34 -1.44
CA ALA A 102 -12.24 20.17 -1.39
C ALA A 102 -11.93 21.67 -1.32
N LEU A 103 -10.87 22.03 -0.60
CA LEU A 103 -10.35 23.41 -0.57
C LEU A 103 -9.89 23.87 -1.96
N LEU A 104 -9.11 23.04 -2.67
CA LEU A 104 -8.64 23.35 -4.02
C LEU A 104 -9.80 23.46 -5.02
N GLU A 105 -10.77 22.56 -4.95
CA GLU A 105 -11.96 22.61 -5.82
C GLU A 105 -12.77 23.89 -5.61
N THR A 106 -12.92 24.32 -4.36
CA THR A 106 -13.61 25.58 -4.03
C THR A 106 -12.82 26.79 -4.53
N ALA A 107 -11.50 26.77 -4.41
CA ALA A 107 -10.63 27.82 -4.93
C ALA A 107 -10.72 27.92 -6.47
N LEU A 108 -10.77 26.79 -7.16
CA LEU A 108 -10.92 26.74 -8.62
C LEU A 108 -12.26 27.27 -9.12
N SER A 109 -13.32 27.18 -8.32
CA SER A 109 -14.66 27.72 -8.65
C SER A 109 -14.90 29.14 -8.12
N CYS A 110 -13.90 29.78 -7.51
CA CYS A 110 -14.05 31.10 -6.91
C CYS A 110 -13.85 32.21 -7.95
N GLU A 111 -14.75 33.18 -7.96
CA GLU A 111 -14.69 34.36 -8.84
C GLU A 111 -14.22 35.64 -8.10
N HIS A 112 -13.87 35.56 -6.82
CA HIS A 112 -13.38 36.73 -6.06
C HIS A 112 -11.96 37.09 -6.50
N GLU A 113 -11.65 38.38 -6.62
CA GLU A 113 -10.31 38.88 -6.96
C GLU A 113 -9.27 38.49 -5.89
N ASP A 114 -9.67 38.53 -4.61
CA ASP A 114 -8.91 37.98 -3.51
C ASP A 114 -9.60 36.73 -2.95
N LEU A 115 -9.00 35.56 -3.18
CA LEU A 115 -9.48 34.27 -2.69
C LEU A 115 -9.61 34.22 -1.17
N ALA A 116 -8.77 34.97 -0.44
CA ALA A 116 -8.83 35.02 1.02
C ALA A 116 -10.11 35.68 1.54
N THR A 117 -10.83 36.44 0.71
CA THR A 117 -12.13 37.05 1.07
C THR A 117 -13.33 36.15 0.78
N CYS A 118 -13.13 35.04 0.06
CA CYS A 118 -14.21 34.12 -0.30
C CYS A 118 -14.75 33.37 0.94
N PRO A 119 -16.04 33.52 1.30
CA PRO A 119 -16.60 32.87 2.49
C PRO A 119 -16.56 31.33 2.42
N HIS A 120 -16.71 30.76 1.22
CA HIS A 120 -16.63 29.32 1.01
C HIS A 120 -15.20 28.81 1.26
N PHE A 121 -14.19 29.51 0.72
CA PHE A 121 -12.78 29.17 0.93
C PHE A 121 -12.38 29.29 2.41
N GLN A 122 -12.74 30.39 3.07
CA GLN A 122 -12.52 30.58 4.51
C GLN A 122 -13.17 29.48 5.36
N GLY A 123 -14.35 28.98 4.93
CA GLY A 123 -15.07 27.89 5.59
C GLY A 123 -14.26 26.60 5.69
N HIS A 124 -13.44 26.28 4.67
CA HIS A 124 -12.58 25.11 4.65
C HIS A 124 -11.36 25.20 5.56
N LEU A 125 -11.06 26.38 6.10
CA LEU A 125 -9.89 26.63 6.94
C LEU A 125 -10.26 26.75 8.44
N LYS A 126 -11.55 26.76 8.78
CA LYS A 126 -12.05 27.07 10.14
C LYS A 126 -11.48 26.15 11.21
N ASP A 127 -11.23 24.90 10.89
CA ASP A 127 -10.64 23.89 11.78
C ASP A 127 -9.19 24.21 12.16
N LEU A 128 -8.47 25.02 11.36
CA LEU A 128 -7.08 25.38 11.59
C LEU A 128 -6.89 26.66 12.43
N TYR A 129 -7.92 27.49 12.60
CA TYR A 129 -7.82 28.76 13.34
C TYR A 129 -8.96 29.01 14.33
N SER A 130 -9.91 28.08 14.51
CA SER A 130 -10.86 28.16 15.62
C SER A 130 -10.13 27.87 16.93
N LEU A 131 -9.93 28.93 17.73
CA LEU A 131 -9.45 28.87 19.11
C LEU A 131 -10.55 28.36 20.06
#